data_AF-A0A938PRK6-F1
#
_entry.id   AF-A0A938PRK6-F1
#
_cell.length_a   1.000
_cell.length_b   1.000
_cell.length_c   1.000
_cell.angle_alpha   90.00
_cell.angle_beta   90.00
_cell.angle_gamma   90.00
#
_symmetry.space_group_name_H-M   'P 1'
#
loop_
_entity.id
_entity.type
_entity.pdbx_description
1 polymer ?
#
loop_
_entity_poly.entity_id
_entity_poly.type
_entity_poly.pdbx_seq_one_letter_code
_entity_poly.pdbx_strand_id
1 'polypeptide(L)'
;IMTTDIVSKAASRRVTLGGVDFVITGIAKGSGMIHPNMATMLSFLATDAPVSCEALEAILRHAVNKSFNCITVDGDTSTNDSCILTATGATAAPVILDDGDARFPALRDAVTDLMIELAQAIVRDGEGATKFMEIAVEGGATEAECKQVGYAIGRSPLVKTAFFASDPNLGRILAAVGYAGITDLDVNAVRLWLGEVLVAEHGGRAASYVEADGAAVMKNTDIRVRVDLARGPFAATVWTCDFSYDYVKINAEYRS
;
A
#
# COMPACT_ATOMS: atom_id res chain seq x y z
N ILE A 1 3.44 16.92 13.01
CA ILE A 1 2.29 16.11 13.50
C ILE A 1 2.66 14.71 14.01
N MET A 2 3.96 14.33 14.01
CA MET A 2 4.48 13.01 14.38
C MET A 2 4.16 12.58 15.83
N THR A 3 4.16 11.26 16.09
CA THR A 3 4.20 10.67 17.44
C THR A 3 5.37 9.71 17.63
N THR A 4 5.27 8.48 17.13
CA THR A 4 6.31 7.43 17.16
C THR A 4 7.03 7.30 15.82
N ASP A 5 6.65 8.12 14.84
CA ASP A 5 7.34 8.31 13.58
C ASP A 5 8.82 8.68 13.80
N ILE A 6 9.76 8.06 13.09
CA ILE A 6 11.19 8.47 13.14
C ILE A 6 11.54 9.46 12.03
N VAL A 7 10.76 9.55 10.94
CA VAL A 7 10.90 10.60 9.92
C VAL A 7 9.60 11.39 9.65
N SER A 8 9.79 12.67 9.29
CA SER A 8 8.73 13.53 8.77
C SER A 8 8.32 13.10 7.36
N LYS A 9 7.02 12.91 7.12
CA LYS A 9 6.47 12.46 5.84
C LYS A 9 5.75 13.63 5.18
N ALA A 10 6.38 14.22 4.17
CA ALA A 10 5.87 15.37 3.43
C ALA A 10 6.30 15.27 1.96
N ALA A 11 5.37 15.54 1.05
CA ALA A 11 5.61 15.53 -0.39
C ALA A 11 4.91 16.72 -1.06
N SER A 12 5.51 17.23 -2.14
CA SER A 12 4.92 18.26 -2.98
C SER A 12 5.18 17.95 -4.46
N ARG A 13 4.21 18.26 -5.31
CA ARG A 13 4.21 18.02 -6.75
C ARG A 13 3.61 19.22 -7.46
N ARG A 14 4.14 19.53 -8.64
CA ARG A 14 3.60 20.51 -9.58
C ARG A 14 3.13 19.75 -10.82
N VAL A 15 1.91 19.98 -11.27
CA VAL A 15 1.31 19.29 -12.42
C VAL A 15 0.67 20.27 -13.37
N THR A 16 0.93 20.12 -14.67
CA THR A 16 0.41 20.99 -15.71
C THR A 16 -0.83 20.36 -16.34
N LEU A 17 -2.03 20.86 -16.03
CA LEU A 17 -3.30 20.33 -16.50
C LEU A 17 -3.99 21.37 -17.41
N GLY A 18 -4.28 21.00 -18.66
CA GLY A 18 -4.85 21.94 -19.63
C GLY A 18 -3.96 23.16 -19.94
N GLY A 19 -2.64 23.02 -19.77
CA GLY A 19 -1.67 24.12 -19.95
C GLY A 19 -1.52 25.06 -18.75
N VAL A 20 -2.18 24.77 -17.63
CA VAL A 20 -2.05 25.54 -16.37
C VAL A 20 -1.37 24.69 -15.31
N ASP A 21 -0.41 25.27 -14.59
CA ASP A 21 0.28 24.61 -13.48
C ASP A 21 -0.55 24.68 -12.19
N PHE A 22 -0.68 23.54 -11.52
CA PHE A 22 -1.23 23.40 -10.17
C PHE A 22 -0.21 22.79 -9.24
N VAL A 23 -0.27 23.15 -7.96
CA VAL A 23 0.53 22.54 -6.89
C VAL A 23 -0.37 21.62 -6.06
N ILE A 24 0.18 20.46 -5.67
CA ILE A 24 -0.40 19.54 -4.70
C ILE A 24 0.67 19.31 -3.64
N THR A 25 0.33 19.48 -2.36
CA THR A 25 1.23 19.22 -1.24
C THR A 25 0.50 18.40 -0.19
N GLY A 26 1.16 17.40 0.38
CA GLY A 26 0.58 16.56 1.43
C GLY A 26 1.59 16.26 2.53
N ILE A 27 1.08 16.10 3.74
CA ILE A 27 1.82 15.58 4.90
C ILE A 27 1.07 14.41 5.50
N ALA A 28 1.80 13.45 6.07
CA ALA A 28 1.21 12.30 6.74
C ALA A 28 1.89 11.97 8.07
N LYS A 29 1.19 11.21 8.92
CA LYS A 29 1.66 10.66 10.19
C LYS A 29 1.15 9.24 10.37
N GLY A 30 2.01 8.36 10.87
CA GLY A 30 1.71 6.96 11.13
C GLY A 30 2.99 6.12 11.11
N SER A 31 3.06 5.13 11.99
CA SER A 31 4.16 4.17 12.15
C SER A 31 3.70 2.92 12.91
N GLY A 32 2.88 3.08 13.95
CA GLY A 32 2.13 2.00 14.63
C GLY A 32 0.62 2.20 14.60
N MET A 33 -0.12 1.12 14.90
CA MET A 33 -1.57 0.93 14.68
C MET A 33 -1.99 1.25 13.25
N ILE A 34 -1.33 0.62 12.28
CA ILE A 34 -1.59 0.87 10.85
C ILE A 34 -2.29 -0.34 10.24
N HIS A 35 -3.61 -0.23 10.15
CA HIS A 35 -4.43 -0.91 9.15
C HIS A 35 -5.63 0.00 8.81
N PRO A 36 -5.46 1.00 7.93
CA PRO A 36 -6.49 1.99 7.68
C PRO A 36 -7.72 1.37 7.00
N ASN A 37 -8.83 1.39 7.72
CA ASN A 37 -10.18 1.38 7.19
C ASN A 37 -10.86 2.70 7.57
N MET A 38 -10.11 3.79 7.39
CA MET A 38 -10.31 5.08 8.06
C MET A 38 -10.53 4.97 9.59
N ALA A 39 -9.52 4.47 10.34
CA ALA A 39 -9.37 4.81 11.77
C ALA A 39 -7.95 5.04 12.42
N THR A 40 -6.79 5.35 11.79
CA THR A 40 -5.55 5.81 12.52
C THR A 40 -4.60 6.88 11.93
N MET A 41 -4.27 6.83 10.65
CA MET A 41 -3.32 7.75 10.01
C MET A 41 -3.87 9.19 10.00
N LEU A 42 -2.99 10.17 10.15
CA LEU A 42 -3.37 11.58 9.94
C LEU A 42 -2.70 12.07 8.67
N SER A 43 -3.49 12.45 7.66
CA SER A 43 -3.00 13.00 6.41
C SER A 43 -3.75 14.27 6.03
N PHE A 44 -3.00 15.29 5.67
CA PHE A 44 -3.52 16.59 5.28
C PHE A 44 -2.91 16.97 3.94
N LEU A 45 -3.75 17.15 2.94
CA LEU A 45 -3.39 17.53 1.59
C LEU A 45 -4.03 18.87 1.22
N ALA A 46 -3.29 19.66 0.44
CA ALA A 46 -3.74 20.93 -0.11
C ALA A 46 -3.37 21.04 -1.59
N THR A 47 -4.26 21.64 -2.38
CA THR A 47 -3.99 22.05 -3.76
C THR A 47 -4.50 23.47 -4.03
N ASP A 48 -3.89 24.15 -5.01
CA ASP A 48 -4.33 25.44 -5.53
C ASP A 48 -5.32 25.33 -6.70
N ALA A 49 -5.59 24.11 -7.17
CA ALA A 49 -6.55 23.86 -8.24
C ALA A 49 -7.99 24.31 -7.87
N PRO A 50 -8.72 24.97 -8.79
CA PRO A 50 -10.13 25.27 -8.62
C PRO A 50 -10.96 24.02 -8.95
N VAL A 51 -11.53 23.40 -7.93
CA VAL A 51 -12.29 22.14 -8.01
C VAL A 51 -13.58 22.27 -7.20
N SER A 52 -14.68 21.69 -7.69
CA SER A 52 -15.93 21.59 -6.91
C SER A 52 -15.77 20.67 -5.70
N CYS A 53 -16.61 20.82 -4.68
CA CYS A 53 -16.59 19.91 -3.53
C CYS A 53 -16.88 18.45 -3.93
N GLU A 54 -17.77 18.24 -4.91
CA GLU A 54 -18.16 16.91 -5.41
C GLU A 54 -17.01 16.21 -6.13
N ALA A 55 -16.35 16.90 -7.06
CA ALA A 55 -15.16 16.40 -7.73
C ALA A 55 -14.01 16.16 -6.73
N LEU A 56 -13.84 17.04 -5.74
CA LEU A 56 -12.81 16.87 -4.72
C LEU A 56 -13.07 15.66 -3.80
N GLU A 57 -14.34 15.40 -3.44
CA GLU A 57 -14.72 14.19 -2.69
C GLU A 57 -14.50 12.92 -3.53
N ALA A 58 -14.86 12.92 -4.81
CA ALA A 58 -14.63 11.81 -5.72
C ALA A 58 -13.12 11.50 -5.87
N ILE A 59 -12.28 12.53 -6.01
CA ILE A 59 -10.81 12.42 -6.02
C ILE A 59 -10.32 11.82 -4.70
N LEU A 60 -10.74 12.36 -3.55
CA LEU A 60 -10.31 11.89 -2.24
C LEU A 60 -10.69 10.42 -2.00
N ARG A 61 -11.95 10.03 -2.29
CA ARG A 61 -12.41 8.65 -2.15
C ARG A 61 -11.63 7.68 -3.04
N HIS A 62 -11.30 8.07 -4.27
CA HIS A 62 -10.47 7.26 -5.15
C HIS A 62 -9.05 7.11 -4.58
N ALA A 63 -8.41 8.24 -4.28
CA ALA A 63 -7.03 8.28 -3.83
C ALA A 63 -6.82 7.52 -2.52
N VAL A 64 -7.68 7.72 -1.50
CA VAL A 64 -7.63 6.95 -0.23
C VAL A 64 -7.72 5.44 -0.49
N ASN A 65 -8.61 5.02 -1.39
CA ASN A 65 -8.81 3.60 -1.71
C ASN A 65 -7.69 2.96 -2.54
N LYS A 66 -6.78 3.76 -3.12
CA LYS A 66 -5.58 3.28 -3.84
C LYS A 66 -4.28 3.47 -3.05
N SER A 67 -4.32 4.17 -1.91
CA SER A 67 -3.14 4.51 -1.09
C SER A 67 -3.27 4.04 0.36
N PHE A 68 -3.88 4.84 1.23
CA PHE A 68 -3.95 4.58 2.68
C PHE A 68 -4.79 3.35 3.03
N ASN A 69 -5.88 3.07 2.31
CA ASN A 69 -6.63 1.81 2.45
C ASN A 69 -5.96 0.61 1.71
N CYS A 70 -4.67 0.73 1.39
CA CYS A 70 -3.81 -0.31 0.84
C CYS A 70 -2.51 -0.50 1.66
N ILE A 71 -2.44 -0.02 2.91
CA ILE A 71 -1.26 -0.22 3.78
C ILE A 71 -1.58 -0.97 5.07
N THR A 72 -0.58 -1.67 5.60
CA THR A 72 -0.64 -2.21 6.97
C THR A 72 0.76 -2.35 7.60
N VAL A 73 0.90 -2.10 8.90
CA VAL A 73 2.11 -2.40 9.68
C VAL A 73 1.87 -3.61 10.56
N ASP A 74 0.95 -3.48 11.52
CA ASP A 74 0.64 -4.45 12.56
C ASP A 74 -0.68 -5.19 12.33
N GLY A 75 -1.60 -4.57 11.59
CA GLY A 75 -2.94 -5.09 11.34
C GLY A 75 -4.00 -4.49 12.26
N ASP A 76 -3.62 -3.56 13.15
CA ASP A 76 -4.51 -2.92 14.10
C ASP A 76 -5.05 -1.59 13.54
N THR A 77 -6.37 -1.47 13.55
CA THR A 77 -7.11 -0.25 13.17
C THR A 77 -7.44 0.50 14.47
N SER A 78 -6.88 1.69 14.72
CA SER A 78 -7.20 2.48 15.94
C SER A 78 -8.53 3.25 15.84
N THR A 79 -8.62 4.45 16.40
CA THR A 79 -9.87 5.19 16.65
C THR A 79 -9.92 6.60 16.04
N ASN A 80 -8.92 7.02 15.25
CA ASN A 80 -8.65 8.44 14.93
C ASN A 80 -8.06 8.73 13.52
N ASP A 81 -8.38 7.98 12.45
CA ASP A 81 -7.93 8.39 11.08
C ASP A 81 -8.53 9.75 10.76
N SER A 82 -7.78 10.55 10.03
CA SER A 82 -8.33 11.69 9.31
C SER A 82 -7.49 11.94 8.08
N CYS A 83 -8.09 11.75 6.91
CA CYS A 83 -7.52 12.16 5.63
C CYS A 83 -8.33 13.35 5.10
N ILE A 84 -7.72 14.53 5.06
CA ILE A 84 -8.36 15.77 4.62
C ILE A 84 -7.65 16.26 3.37
N LEU A 85 -8.41 16.52 2.30
CA LEU A 85 -7.95 17.18 1.08
C LEU A 85 -8.65 18.53 0.95
N THR A 86 -7.87 19.59 0.79
CA THR A 86 -8.35 20.98 0.65
C THR A 86 -7.97 21.53 -0.74
N ALA A 87 -8.93 22.09 -1.46
CA ALA A 87 -8.67 22.86 -2.67
C ALA A 87 -8.90 24.35 -2.39
N THR A 88 -7.89 25.19 -2.61
CA THR A 88 -7.99 26.64 -2.34
C THR A 88 -8.53 27.44 -3.52
N GLY A 89 -8.49 26.89 -4.73
CA GLY A 89 -8.90 27.58 -5.96
C GLY A 89 -8.09 28.83 -6.29
N ALA A 90 -6.89 28.99 -5.72
CA ALA A 90 -6.04 30.16 -5.91
C ALA A 90 -5.46 30.28 -7.34
N THR A 91 -5.35 29.17 -8.06
CA THR A 91 -4.85 29.16 -9.44
C THR A 91 -5.94 29.57 -10.42
N ALA A 92 -5.65 30.58 -11.25
CA ALA A 92 -6.57 31.14 -12.23
C ALA A 92 -6.82 30.18 -13.42
N ALA A 93 -7.79 29.28 -13.26
CA ALA A 93 -8.29 28.37 -14.28
C ALA A 93 -9.81 28.17 -14.15
N PRO A 94 -10.51 27.64 -15.18
CA PRO A 94 -11.90 27.21 -15.04
C PRO A 94 -12.03 26.13 -13.95
N VAL A 95 -13.11 26.16 -13.17
CA VAL A 95 -13.36 25.16 -12.11
C VAL A 95 -13.54 23.76 -12.72
N ILE A 96 -12.89 22.75 -12.16
CA ILE A 96 -13.16 21.34 -12.44
C ILE A 96 -14.42 20.95 -11.66
N LEU A 97 -15.52 20.65 -12.37
CA LEU A 97 -16.84 20.43 -11.75
C LEU A 97 -17.11 18.96 -11.41
N ASP A 98 -16.73 18.05 -12.31
CA ASP A 98 -17.06 16.62 -12.29
C ASP A 98 -16.00 15.82 -13.09
N ASP A 99 -16.24 14.53 -13.31
CA ASP A 99 -15.36 13.62 -14.05
C ASP A 99 -15.47 13.73 -15.59
N GLY A 100 -16.38 14.57 -16.10
CA GLY A 100 -16.47 14.94 -17.51
C GLY A 100 -15.42 15.97 -17.94
N ASP A 101 -14.76 16.66 -17.00
CA ASP A 101 -13.65 17.56 -17.30
C ASP A 101 -12.38 16.77 -17.66
N ALA A 102 -11.78 17.05 -18.82
CA ALA A 102 -10.56 16.37 -19.28
C ALA A 102 -9.35 16.51 -18.31
N ARG A 103 -9.38 17.46 -17.38
CA ARG A 103 -8.35 17.66 -16.34
C ARG A 103 -8.60 16.81 -15.09
N PHE A 104 -9.84 16.36 -14.85
CA PHE A 104 -10.22 15.62 -13.65
C PHE A 104 -9.40 14.33 -13.46
N PRO A 105 -9.23 13.43 -14.46
CA PRO A 105 -8.45 12.21 -14.28
C PRO A 105 -6.99 12.52 -13.92
N ALA A 106 -6.37 13.50 -14.59
CA ALA A 106 -4.99 13.85 -14.33
C ALA A 106 -4.77 14.52 -12.96
N LEU A 107 -5.75 15.29 -12.45
CA LEU A 107 -5.69 15.78 -11.07
C LEU A 107 -5.90 14.65 -10.05
N ARG A 108 -6.89 13.76 -10.29
CA ARG A 108 -7.15 12.58 -9.47
C ARG A 108 -5.91 11.71 -9.33
N ASP A 109 -5.24 11.44 -10.44
CA ASP A 109 -4.07 10.56 -10.49
C ASP A 109 -2.87 11.24 -9.79
N ALA A 110 -2.63 12.53 -10.02
CA ALA A 110 -1.59 13.28 -9.32
C ALA A 110 -1.79 13.36 -7.79
N VAL A 111 -3.04 13.47 -7.32
CA VAL A 111 -3.37 13.37 -5.87
C VAL A 111 -3.16 11.94 -5.37
N THR A 112 -3.56 10.94 -6.17
CA THR A 112 -3.41 9.51 -5.83
C THR A 112 -1.96 9.11 -5.69
N ASP A 113 -1.09 9.48 -6.63
CA ASP A 113 0.35 9.19 -6.61
C ASP A 113 1.03 9.80 -5.38
N LEU A 114 0.72 11.05 -5.04
CA LEU A 114 1.25 11.71 -3.84
C LEU A 114 0.76 11.03 -2.55
N MET A 115 -0.48 10.56 -2.52
CA MET A 115 -1.00 9.79 -1.38
C MET A 115 -0.39 8.38 -1.30
N ILE A 116 -0.10 7.73 -2.42
CA ILE A 116 0.65 6.45 -2.46
C ILE A 116 2.05 6.65 -1.89
N GLU A 117 2.77 7.69 -2.31
CA GLU A 117 4.10 8.03 -1.77
C GLU A 117 4.08 8.24 -0.25
N LEU A 118 3.10 9.00 0.27
CA LEU A 118 2.91 9.19 1.71
C LEU A 118 2.52 7.90 2.44
N ALA A 119 1.69 7.05 1.83
CA ALA A 119 1.28 5.76 2.41
C ALA A 119 2.47 4.78 2.47
N GLN A 120 3.30 4.71 1.43
CA GLN A 120 4.53 3.93 1.45
C GLN A 120 5.55 4.49 2.47
N ALA A 121 5.62 5.82 2.64
CA ALA A 121 6.44 6.43 3.67
C ALA A 121 5.98 6.08 5.10
N ILE A 122 4.68 5.87 5.34
CA ILE A 122 4.18 5.30 6.61
C ILE A 122 4.68 3.86 6.82
N VAL A 123 4.59 3.02 5.80
CA VAL A 123 5.01 1.61 5.90
C VAL A 123 6.52 1.49 6.12
N ARG A 124 7.33 2.29 5.43
CA ARG A 124 8.79 2.34 5.59
C ARG A 124 9.24 2.86 6.96
N ASP A 125 8.42 3.70 7.57
CA ASP A 125 8.61 4.23 8.92
C ASP A 125 7.85 3.42 9.99
N GLY A 126 7.41 2.19 9.64
CA GLY A 126 6.73 1.29 10.57
C GLY A 126 7.57 1.02 11.81
N GLU A 127 6.94 0.85 12.97
CA GLU A 127 7.66 0.70 14.24
C GLU A 127 8.60 -0.53 14.23
N GLY A 128 9.91 -0.27 14.23
CA GLY A 128 10.94 -1.31 14.11
C GLY A 128 11.07 -1.94 12.71
N ALA A 129 10.45 -1.38 11.67
CA ALA A 129 10.58 -1.87 10.30
C ALA A 129 12.03 -1.81 9.80
N THR A 130 12.49 -2.86 9.14
CA THR A 130 13.78 -2.93 8.45
C THR A 130 13.65 -3.17 6.94
N LYS A 131 12.48 -3.68 6.51
CA LYS A 131 12.15 -3.98 5.12
C LYS A 131 10.75 -3.50 4.78
N PHE A 132 10.61 -3.05 3.54
CA PHE A 132 9.37 -2.68 2.88
C PHE A 132 8.98 -3.78 1.89
N MET A 133 7.71 -4.17 1.90
CA MET A 133 7.16 -5.14 0.96
C MET A 133 5.99 -4.56 0.18
N GLU A 134 6.07 -4.70 -1.14
CA GLU A 134 4.94 -4.53 -2.05
C GLU A 134 4.33 -5.90 -2.34
N ILE A 135 3.07 -6.10 -1.98
CA ILE A 135 2.31 -7.31 -2.29
C ILE A 135 1.34 -6.97 -3.43
N ALA A 136 1.76 -7.27 -4.65
CA ALA A 136 0.97 -7.09 -5.86
C ALA A 136 0.17 -8.38 -6.14
N VAL A 137 -1.15 -8.34 -5.97
CA VAL A 137 -2.04 -9.45 -6.31
C VAL A 137 -2.75 -9.13 -7.61
N GLU A 138 -2.58 -9.98 -8.60
CA GLU A 138 -3.17 -9.88 -9.94
C GLU A 138 -4.01 -11.13 -10.26
N GLY A 139 -4.71 -11.10 -11.38
CA GLY A 139 -5.50 -12.23 -11.84
C GLY A 139 -6.77 -12.49 -11.02
N GLY A 140 -7.27 -11.55 -10.22
CA GLY A 140 -8.47 -11.78 -9.40
C GLY A 140 -9.78 -11.63 -10.16
N ALA A 141 -10.83 -12.29 -9.68
CA ALA A 141 -12.22 -12.10 -10.12
C ALA A 141 -12.82 -10.76 -9.64
N THR A 142 -12.27 -10.15 -8.59
CA THR A 142 -12.61 -8.80 -8.11
C THR A 142 -11.38 -8.09 -7.52
N GLU A 143 -11.39 -6.76 -7.44
CA GLU A 143 -10.36 -6.01 -6.69
C GLU A 143 -10.39 -6.36 -5.18
N ALA A 144 -11.58 -6.66 -4.64
CA ALA A 144 -11.76 -7.00 -3.24
C ALA A 144 -11.03 -8.31 -2.85
N GLU A 145 -11.12 -9.37 -3.66
CA GLU A 145 -10.38 -10.61 -3.39
C GLU A 145 -8.86 -10.42 -3.53
N CYS A 146 -8.40 -9.56 -4.44
CA CYS A 146 -6.99 -9.20 -4.57
C CYS A 146 -6.47 -8.53 -3.28
N LYS A 147 -7.22 -7.54 -2.76
CA LYS A 147 -6.90 -6.89 -1.48
C LYS A 147 -6.96 -7.87 -0.30
N GLN A 148 -7.93 -8.79 -0.30
CA GLN A 148 -8.09 -9.81 0.73
C GLN A 148 -6.86 -10.72 0.81
N VAL A 149 -6.34 -11.21 -0.33
CA VAL A 149 -5.08 -11.96 -0.40
C VAL A 149 -3.88 -11.09 0.00
N GLY A 150 -3.81 -9.85 -0.50
CA GLY A 150 -2.74 -8.90 -0.17
C GLY A 150 -2.62 -8.64 1.34
N TYR A 151 -3.75 -8.43 2.02
CA TYR A 151 -3.80 -8.28 3.47
C TYR A 151 -3.56 -9.58 4.23
N ALA A 152 -4.01 -10.74 3.73
CA ALA A 152 -3.76 -12.03 4.38
C ALA A 152 -2.25 -12.36 4.45
N ILE A 153 -1.51 -12.04 3.38
CA ILE A 153 -0.04 -12.08 3.34
C ILE A 153 0.54 -10.98 4.23
N GLY A 154 0.11 -9.72 4.03
CA GLY A 154 0.75 -8.56 4.63
C GLY A 154 0.56 -8.41 6.14
N ARG A 155 -0.45 -9.07 6.72
CA ARG A 155 -0.71 -9.15 8.16
C ARG A 155 -0.18 -10.43 8.82
N SER A 156 0.38 -11.37 8.04
CA SER A 156 0.82 -12.66 8.57
C SER A 156 2.10 -12.53 9.39
N PRO A 157 2.12 -12.83 10.70
CA PRO A 157 3.34 -12.72 11.51
C PRO A 157 4.43 -13.67 11.03
N LEU A 158 4.06 -14.84 10.51
CA LEU A 158 5.00 -15.79 9.91
C LEU A 158 5.65 -15.24 8.65
N VAL A 159 4.88 -14.61 7.76
CA VAL A 159 5.44 -13.98 6.54
C VAL A 159 6.33 -12.79 6.91
N LYS A 160 5.86 -11.88 7.77
CA LYS A 160 6.62 -10.68 8.18
C LYS A 160 7.94 -11.04 8.90
N THR A 161 7.95 -12.08 9.73
CA THR A 161 9.19 -12.57 10.37
C THR A 161 10.13 -13.29 9.41
N ALA A 162 9.62 -13.95 8.36
CA ALA A 162 10.46 -14.50 7.30
C ALA A 162 11.14 -13.38 6.49
N PHE A 163 10.43 -12.29 6.20
CA PHE A 163 11.02 -11.10 5.60
C PHE A 163 12.12 -10.49 6.47
N PHE A 164 11.90 -10.28 7.77
CA PHE A 164 12.93 -9.80 8.72
C PHE A 164 14.18 -10.70 8.70
N ALA A 165 13.98 -12.03 8.75
CA ALA A 165 15.07 -13.01 8.68
C ALA A 165 15.76 -13.12 7.30
N SER A 166 15.25 -12.44 6.27
CA SER A 166 15.64 -12.61 4.86
C SER A 166 15.50 -14.06 4.35
N ASP A 167 14.53 -14.80 4.89
CA ASP A 167 14.20 -16.20 4.57
C ASP A 167 13.13 -16.25 3.46
N PRO A 168 13.42 -16.76 2.23
CA PRO A 168 12.48 -16.82 1.09
C PRO A 168 11.40 -17.90 1.30
N ASN A 169 10.64 -17.81 2.39
CA ASN A 169 9.80 -18.88 2.90
C ASN A 169 8.46 -19.00 2.15
N LEU A 170 8.52 -19.61 0.97
CA LEU A 170 7.39 -19.78 0.05
C LEU A 170 6.16 -20.41 0.73
N GLY A 171 6.38 -21.39 1.60
CA GLY A 171 5.31 -22.10 2.30
C GLY A 171 4.48 -21.17 3.21
N ARG A 172 5.10 -20.18 3.85
CA ARG A 172 4.39 -19.18 4.67
C ARG A 172 3.55 -18.23 3.82
N ILE A 173 4.05 -17.82 2.66
CA ILE A 173 3.32 -16.94 1.72
C ILE A 173 2.14 -17.70 1.10
N LEU A 174 2.36 -18.92 0.61
CA LEU A 174 1.30 -19.76 0.04
C LEU A 174 0.25 -20.17 1.09
N ALA A 175 0.64 -20.42 2.34
CA ALA A 175 -0.32 -20.62 3.42
C ALA A 175 -1.20 -19.39 3.65
N ALA A 176 -0.62 -18.18 3.56
CA ALA A 176 -1.36 -16.92 3.69
C ALA A 176 -2.31 -16.65 2.51
N VAL A 177 -1.93 -17.02 1.28
CA VAL A 177 -2.86 -17.06 0.14
C VAL A 177 -4.00 -18.06 0.41
N GLY A 178 -3.67 -19.26 0.91
CA GLY A 178 -4.64 -20.33 1.17
C GLY A 178 -5.67 -19.99 2.26
N TYR A 179 -5.27 -19.32 3.35
CA TYR A 179 -6.22 -18.88 4.38
C TYR A 179 -6.89 -17.53 4.10
N ALA A 180 -6.60 -16.87 2.97
CA ALA A 180 -7.12 -15.53 2.67
C ALA A 180 -8.66 -15.43 2.71
N GLY A 181 -9.36 -16.56 2.51
CA GLY A 181 -10.82 -16.64 2.57
C GLY A 181 -11.51 -16.71 1.19
N ILE A 182 -10.76 -16.99 0.13
CA ILE A 182 -11.30 -17.40 -1.17
C ILE A 182 -11.64 -18.89 -1.09
N THR A 183 -12.93 -19.24 -1.12
CA THR A 183 -13.41 -20.61 -0.85
C THR A 183 -13.27 -21.59 -2.02
N ASP A 184 -13.05 -21.08 -3.24
CA ASP A 184 -13.01 -21.82 -4.50
C ASP A 184 -11.70 -21.58 -5.28
N LEU A 185 -10.60 -21.30 -4.57
CA LEU A 185 -9.30 -21.04 -5.18
C LEU A 185 -8.65 -22.34 -5.71
N ASP A 186 -8.40 -22.43 -7.01
CA ASP A 186 -7.57 -23.49 -7.59
C ASP A 186 -6.08 -23.20 -7.33
N VAL A 187 -5.53 -23.87 -6.33
CA VAL A 187 -4.11 -23.78 -5.95
C VAL A 187 -3.14 -24.17 -7.07
N ASN A 188 -3.60 -24.91 -8.10
CA ASN A 188 -2.75 -25.29 -9.24
C ASN A 188 -2.61 -24.17 -10.27
N ALA A 189 -3.56 -23.23 -10.30
CA ALA A 189 -3.53 -22.06 -11.18
C ALA A 189 -2.73 -20.88 -10.59
N VAL A 190 -2.57 -20.85 -9.27
CA VAL A 190 -1.82 -19.79 -8.56
C VAL A 190 -0.35 -19.79 -8.96
N ARG A 191 0.18 -18.59 -9.22
CA ARG A 191 1.61 -18.35 -9.45
C ARG A 191 2.15 -17.30 -8.48
N LEU A 192 3.38 -17.49 -8.00
CA LEU A 192 4.03 -16.63 -7.02
C LEU A 192 5.44 -16.25 -7.52
N TRP A 193 5.77 -14.96 -7.43
CA TRP A 193 7.12 -14.44 -7.65
C TRP A 193 7.63 -13.67 -6.43
N LEU A 194 8.94 -13.76 -6.19
CA LEU A 194 9.70 -12.85 -5.33
C LEU A 194 10.57 -11.98 -6.24
N GLY A 195 10.33 -10.67 -6.27
CA GLY A 195 10.83 -9.82 -7.34
C GLY A 195 10.36 -10.34 -8.70
N GLU A 196 11.31 -10.61 -9.59
CA GLU A 196 11.06 -11.24 -10.90
C GLU A 196 11.30 -12.76 -10.89
N VAL A 197 11.72 -13.35 -9.77
CA VAL A 197 11.98 -14.79 -9.65
C VAL A 197 10.67 -15.54 -9.48
N LEU A 198 10.31 -16.41 -10.43
CA LEU A 198 9.18 -17.33 -10.27
C LEU A 198 9.54 -18.40 -9.23
N VAL A 199 8.78 -18.47 -8.15
CA VAL A 199 9.08 -19.33 -6.99
C VAL A 199 8.05 -20.43 -6.78
N ALA A 200 6.78 -20.22 -7.16
CA ALA A 200 5.75 -21.25 -7.12
C ALA A 200 4.80 -21.15 -8.33
N GLU A 201 4.38 -22.30 -8.82
CA GLU A 201 3.40 -22.51 -9.91
C GLU A 201 2.88 -23.95 -9.82
N HIS A 202 1.77 -24.27 -10.50
CA HIS A 202 1.27 -25.65 -10.61
C HIS A 202 1.09 -26.37 -9.26
N GLY A 203 0.66 -25.64 -8.22
CA GLY A 203 0.41 -26.17 -6.89
C GLY A 203 1.67 -26.47 -6.06
N GLY A 204 2.86 -26.10 -6.53
CA GLY A 204 4.13 -26.39 -5.86
C GLY A 204 5.23 -25.36 -6.11
N ARG A 205 6.44 -25.69 -5.66
CA ARG A 205 7.66 -24.94 -5.98
C ARG A 205 7.90 -25.00 -7.50
N ALA A 206 8.17 -23.86 -8.12
CA ALA A 206 8.46 -23.78 -9.54
C ALA A 206 9.71 -24.60 -9.90
N ALA A 207 9.66 -25.33 -11.02
CA ALA A 207 10.72 -26.26 -11.39
C ALA A 207 12.06 -25.54 -11.71
N SER A 208 11.99 -24.27 -12.12
CA SER A 208 13.13 -23.39 -12.34
C SER A 208 13.68 -22.72 -11.08
N TYR A 209 12.98 -22.78 -9.93
CA TYR A 209 13.38 -22.01 -8.75
C TYR A 209 14.62 -22.59 -8.06
N VAL A 210 15.64 -21.76 -7.90
CA VAL A 210 16.84 -22.04 -7.09
C VAL A 210 16.84 -21.16 -5.84
N GLU A 211 17.14 -21.76 -4.68
CA GLU A 211 17.04 -21.09 -3.37
C GLU A 211 17.90 -19.82 -3.27
N ALA A 212 19.04 -19.81 -3.97
CA ALA A 212 19.95 -18.68 -4.01
C ALA A 212 19.32 -17.43 -4.64
N ASP A 213 18.39 -17.59 -5.60
CA ASP A 213 17.76 -16.47 -6.31
C ASP A 213 16.72 -15.80 -5.40
N GLY A 214 15.91 -16.60 -4.69
CA GLY A 214 15.00 -16.10 -3.66
C GLY A 214 15.77 -15.43 -2.53
N ALA A 215 16.82 -16.08 -2.02
CA ALA A 215 17.68 -15.50 -0.98
C ALA A 215 18.42 -14.23 -1.43
N ALA A 216 18.66 -14.04 -2.72
CA ALA A 216 19.20 -12.79 -3.27
C ALA A 216 18.16 -11.66 -3.22
N VAL A 217 16.92 -11.93 -3.64
CA VAL A 217 15.80 -10.96 -3.54
C VAL A 217 15.55 -10.56 -2.09
N MET A 218 15.54 -11.52 -1.17
CA MET A 218 15.24 -11.30 0.24
C MET A 218 16.28 -10.43 0.98
N LYS A 219 17.49 -10.22 0.43
CA LYS A 219 18.49 -9.32 1.00
C LYS A 219 18.15 -7.84 0.83
N ASN A 220 17.32 -7.49 -0.15
CA ASN A 220 16.93 -6.10 -0.39
C ASN A 220 16.14 -5.52 0.80
N THR A 221 16.16 -4.20 0.94
CA THR A 221 15.22 -3.48 1.83
C THR A 221 13.82 -3.46 1.23
N ASP A 222 13.73 -3.44 -0.09
CA ASP A 222 12.51 -3.32 -0.87
C ASP A 222 12.25 -4.64 -1.59
N ILE A 223 11.17 -5.33 -1.21
CA ILE A 223 10.87 -6.68 -1.73
C ILE A 223 9.48 -6.68 -2.35
N ARG A 224 9.40 -7.08 -3.62
CA ARG A 224 8.13 -7.27 -4.31
C ARG A 224 7.68 -8.72 -4.19
N VAL A 225 6.43 -8.94 -3.82
CA VAL A 225 5.75 -10.24 -3.82
C VAL A 225 4.64 -10.13 -4.85
N ARG A 226 4.72 -10.89 -5.95
CA ARG A 226 3.66 -10.91 -6.96
C ARG A 226 2.90 -12.23 -6.87
N VAL A 227 1.58 -12.16 -6.75
CA VAL A 227 0.68 -13.31 -6.72
C VAL A 227 -0.29 -13.19 -7.87
N ASP A 228 -0.32 -14.14 -8.78
CA ASP A 228 -1.36 -14.26 -9.80
C ASP A 228 -2.34 -15.36 -9.38
N LEU A 229 -3.61 -14.99 -9.27
CA LEU A 229 -4.70 -15.89 -8.89
C LEU A 229 -5.32 -16.61 -10.10
N ALA A 230 -5.07 -16.16 -11.33
CA ALA A 230 -5.58 -16.73 -12.59
C ALA A 230 -7.12 -16.91 -12.70
N ARG A 231 -7.89 -16.04 -12.03
CA ARG A 231 -9.37 -16.03 -11.93
C ARG A 231 -10.05 -14.91 -12.73
N GLY A 232 -9.37 -13.81 -13.07
CA GLY A 232 -9.99 -12.67 -13.74
C GLY A 232 -9.05 -11.50 -14.04
N PRO A 233 -9.58 -10.34 -14.46
CA PRO A 233 -8.78 -9.18 -14.93
C PRO A 233 -8.40 -8.20 -13.81
N PHE A 234 -8.81 -8.43 -12.56
CA PHE A 234 -8.59 -7.48 -11.47
C PHE A 234 -7.23 -7.66 -10.80
N ALA A 235 -6.72 -6.56 -10.25
CA ALA A 235 -5.51 -6.53 -9.46
C ALA A 235 -5.64 -5.53 -8.32
N ALA A 236 -4.88 -5.73 -7.25
CA ALA A 236 -4.69 -4.78 -6.16
C ALA A 236 -3.29 -4.92 -5.56
N THR A 237 -2.76 -3.79 -5.07
CA THR A 237 -1.50 -3.75 -4.33
C THR A 237 -1.78 -3.45 -2.86
N VAL A 238 -1.08 -4.15 -1.97
CA VAL A 238 -1.02 -3.84 -0.53
C VAL A 238 0.45 -3.69 -0.13
N TRP A 239 0.79 -2.65 0.62
CA TRP A 239 2.14 -2.43 1.14
C TRP A 239 2.21 -2.71 2.65
N THR A 240 3.28 -3.38 3.08
CA THR A 240 3.53 -3.69 4.50
C THR A 240 5.04 -3.73 4.79
N CYS A 241 5.42 -3.83 6.05
CA CYS A 241 6.79 -3.99 6.49
C CYS A 241 7.04 -5.39 7.08
N ASP A 242 8.27 -5.70 7.45
CA ASP A 242 8.62 -6.90 8.22
C ASP A 242 8.17 -6.83 9.70
N PHE A 243 8.58 -7.80 10.51
CA PHE A 243 8.32 -7.85 11.95
C PHE A 243 9.62 -8.16 12.68
N SER A 244 10.25 -7.13 13.25
CA SER A 244 11.54 -7.22 13.95
C SER A 244 11.36 -7.34 15.47
N TYR A 245 12.48 -7.51 16.18
CA TYR A 245 12.51 -7.41 17.65
C TYR A 245 12.19 -6.00 18.15
N ASP A 246 12.52 -4.95 17.40
CA ASP A 246 12.33 -3.57 17.83
C ASP A 246 10.85 -3.17 17.87
N TYR A 247 9.99 -3.74 17.00
CA TYR A 247 8.54 -3.59 17.11
C TYR A 247 8.03 -4.01 18.51
N VAL A 248 8.47 -5.20 18.96
CA VAL A 248 8.09 -5.76 20.27
C VAL A 248 8.62 -4.88 21.39
N LYS A 249 9.89 -4.43 21.28
CA LYS A 249 10.52 -3.57 22.28
C LYS A 249 9.79 -2.24 22.42
N ILE A 250 9.57 -1.52 21.31
CA ILE A 250 8.88 -0.22 21.27
C ILE A 250 7.51 -0.36 21.95
N ASN A 251 6.70 -1.35 21.55
CA ASN A 251 5.34 -1.50 22.03
C ASN A 251 5.22 -2.07 23.46
N ALA A 252 6.21 -2.86 23.92
CA ALA A 252 6.28 -3.31 25.32
C ALA A 252 6.75 -2.18 26.26
N GLU A 253 7.68 -1.33 25.82
CA GLU A 253 8.28 -0.28 26.64
C GLU A 253 7.47 1.04 26.61
N TYR A 254 6.55 1.25 25.66
CA TYR A 254 5.84 2.53 25.40
C TYR A 254 5.11 3.19 26.59
N ARG A 255 4.79 2.43 27.65
CA ARG A 255 4.10 2.93 28.87
C ARG A 255 4.96 2.86 30.14
N SER A 256 6.28 2.72 30.01
CA SER A 256 7.24 2.57 31.12
C SER A 256 7.76 3.90 31.63
#